data_AF-A0A837LGW8-F1
#
_entry.id   AF-A0A837LGW8-F1
#
_cell.length_a   1.000
_cell.length_b   1.000
_cell.length_c   1.000
_cell.angle_alpha   90.00
_cell.angle_beta   90.00
_cell.angle_gamma   90.00
#
_symmetry.space_group_name_H-M   'P 1'
#
loop_
_entity.id
_entity.type
_entity.pdbx_description
1 polymer ?
#
loop_
_entity_poly.entity_id
_entity_poly.type
_entity_poly.pdbx_seq_one_letter_code
_entity_poly.pdbx_strand_id
1 'polypeptide(L)'
;MQSHGTEHSLERFSRIQKDALVLLLLCKEKGTAIVPFTRLLGFINSVPDCKDVAESNLRKSLKTLQQNGYVWKYRNKHDLTVSFELTSPGEIQASSFRVRRLEAWGQADE
;
A
#
# COMPACT_ATOMS: atom_id res chain seq x y z
N MET A 1 11.95 -33.73 -6.38
CA MET A 1 12.09 -32.41 -5.73
C MET A 1 10.83 -31.64 -6.05
N GLN A 2 9.95 -31.47 -5.07
CA GLN A 2 8.65 -30.81 -5.26
C GLN A 2 8.86 -29.30 -5.26
N SER A 3 8.71 -28.67 -6.43
CA SER A 3 8.62 -27.22 -6.54
C SER A 3 7.27 -26.79 -5.96
N HIS A 4 7.27 -26.31 -4.73
CA HIS A 4 6.15 -25.52 -4.21
C HIS A 4 6.13 -24.18 -4.95
N GLY A 5 5.56 -24.19 -6.15
CA GLY A 5 5.00 -22.98 -6.74
C GLY A 5 3.91 -22.54 -5.78
N THR A 6 4.18 -21.52 -4.99
CA THR A 6 3.13 -20.82 -4.26
C THR A 6 2.18 -20.24 -5.29
N GLU A 7 1.14 -21.01 -5.61
CA GLU A 7 -0.11 -20.49 -6.12
C GLU A 7 -0.54 -19.41 -5.13
N HIS A 8 -0.17 -18.16 -5.42
CA HIS A 8 -0.87 -17.01 -4.89
C HIS A 8 -2.30 -17.18 -5.38
N SER A 9 -3.12 -17.88 -4.58
CA SER A 9 -4.57 -17.78 -4.63
C SER A 9 -4.85 -16.31 -4.87
N LEU A 10 -5.61 -15.98 -5.93
CA LEU A 10 -5.85 -14.62 -6.41
C LEU A 10 -6.45 -13.79 -5.27
N GLU A 11 -5.61 -13.31 -4.35
CA GLU A 11 -6.02 -12.61 -3.15
C GLU A 11 -6.69 -11.33 -3.64
N ARG A 12 -7.97 -11.21 -3.36
CA ARG A 12 -8.77 -10.11 -3.89
C ARG A 12 -8.47 -8.86 -3.07
N PHE A 13 -7.47 -8.10 -3.50
CA PHE A 13 -7.14 -6.81 -2.88
C PHE A 13 -8.28 -5.81 -3.05
N SER A 14 -8.68 -5.18 -1.95
CA SER A 14 -9.57 -4.03 -1.94
C SER A 14 -8.90 -2.81 -2.60
N ARG A 15 -9.71 -1.82 -3.01
CA ARG A 15 -9.21 -0.56 -3.56
C ARG A 15 -8.20 0.12 -2.61
N ILE A 16 -8.54 0.23 -1.32
CA ILE A 16 -7.68 0.86 -0.30
C ILE A 16 -6.33 0.15 -0.18
N GLN A 17 -6.32 -1.18 -0.25
CA GLN A 17 -5.06 -1.95 -0.20
C GLN A 17 -4.20 -1.70 -1.43
N LYS A 18 -4.79 -1.71 -2.63
CA LYS A 18 -4.08 -1.38 -3.88
C LYS A 18 -3.51 0.03 -3.83
N ASP A 19 -4.31 0.99 -3.38
CA ASP A 19 -3.91 2.39 -3.22
C ASP A 19 -2.71 2.53 -2.28
N ALA A 20 -2.78 1.91 -1.11
CA ALA A 20 -1.69 1.95 -0.13
C ALA A 20 -0.40 1.34 -0.69
N LEU A 21 -0.48 0.18 -1.37
CA LEU A 21 0.68 -0.48 -1.96
C LEU A 21 1.34 0.37 -3.04
N VAL A 22 0.56 0.92 -3.97
CA VAL A 22 1.08 1.78 -5.05
C VAL A 22 1.68 3.06 -4.48
N LEU A 23 1.04 3.68 -3.48
CA LEU A 23 1.57 4.88 -2.85
C LEU A 23 2.90 4.64 -2.16
N LEU A 24 3.04 3.52 -1.43
CA LEU A 24 4.31 3.14 -0.81
C LEU A 24 5.40 2.92 -1.85
N LEU A 25 5.07 2.32 -3.01
CA LEU A 25 6.01 2.13 -4.11
C LEU A 25 6.51 3.47 -4.66
N LEU A 26 5.59 4.40 -4.97
CA LEU A 26 5.96 5.73 -5.47
C LEU A 26 6.77 6.53 -4.46
N CYS A 27 6.45 6.41 -3.17
CA CYS A 27 7.24 7.05 -2.11
C CYS A 27 8.65 6.46 -2.04
N LYS A 28 8.78 5.13 -2.12
CA LYS A 28 10.07 4.43 -2.16
C LYS A 28 10.92 4.87 -3.36
N GLU A 29 10.33 4.94 -4.55
CA GLU A 29 11.00 5.42 -5.78
C GLU A 29 11.49 6.87 -5.64
N LYS A 30 10.78 7.71 -4.87
CA LYS A 30 11.18 9.09 -4.53
C LYS A 30 12.12 9.19 -3.31
N GLY A 31 12.67 8.06 -2.84
CA GLY A 31 13.64 8.02 -1.73
C GLY A 31 13.02 7.99 -0.33
N THR A 32 11.70 7.86 -0.20
CA THR A 32 11.00 7.73 1.10
C THR A 32 10.44 6.31 1.26
N ALA A 33 11.27 5.36 1.71
CA ALA A 33 10.86 3.96 1.86
C ALA A 33 9.86 3.72 3.00
N ILE A 34 10.01 4.44 4.12
CA ILE A 34 9.15 4.31 5.31
C ILE A 34 8.16 5.48 5.34
N VAL A 35 6.87 5.18 5.26
CA VAL A 35 5.81 6.18 5.11
C VAL A 35 4.87 6.18 6.32
N PRO A 36 4.64 7.32 6.98
CA PRO A 36 3.69 7.44 8.09
C PRO A 36 2.25 7.14 7.66
N PHE A 37 1.48 6.53 8.55
CA PHE A 37 0.05 6.25 8.37
C PHE A 37 -0.74 7.50 7.96
N THR A 38 -0.47 8.63 8.61
CA THR A 38 -1.16 9.91 8.35
C THR A 38 -0.92 10.40 6.93
N ARG A 39 0.29 10.20 6.39
CA ARG A 39 0.63 10.55 5.01
C ARG A 39 -0.09 9.64 4.01
N LEU A 40 -0.19 8.34 4.31
CA LEU A 40 -0.96 7.40 3.50
C LEU A 40 -2.44 7.81 3.45
N LEU A 41 -3.04 8.10 4.61
CA LEU A 41 -4.44 8.51 4.71
C LEU A 41 -4.70 9.82 3.94
N GLY A 42 -3.85 10.83 4.16
CA GLY A 42 -3.98 12.13 3.50
C GLY A 42 -3.88 12.02 1.99
N PHE A 43 -2.90 11.27 1.47
CA PHE A 43 -2.78 11.08 0.03
C PHE A 43 -3.98 10.34 -0.56
N ILE A 44 -4.38 9.21 0.05
CA ILE A 44 -5.50 8.40 -0.47
C ILE A 44 -6.78 9.24 -0.56
N ASN A 45 -7.02 10.12 0.42
CA ASN A 45 -8.18 11.02 0.42
C ASN A 45 -7.99 12.27 -0.45
N SER A 46 -6.76 12.60 -0.87
CA SER A 46 -6.50 13.71 -1.81
C SER A 46 -6.77 13.37 -3.27
N VAL A 47 -6.89 12.07 -3.59
CA VAL A 47 -7.16 11.61 -4.95
C VAL A 47 -8.60 12.00 -5.35
N PRO A 48 -8.80 12.69 -6.48
CA PRO A 48 -10.13 12.97 -7.02
C PRO A 48 -10.96 11.69 -7.18
N ASP A 49 -12.26 11.74 -6.88
CA ASP A 49 -13.19 10.59 -6.91
C ASP A 49 -12.91 9.47 -5.88
N CYS A 50 -12.01 9.71 -4.92
CA CYS A 50 -11.90 8.87 -3.74
C CYS A 50 -13.02 9.21 -2.75
N LYS A 51 -13.88 8.24 -2.42
CA LYS A 51 -14.78 8.37 -1.27
C LYS A 51 -13.91 8.50 -0.02
N ASP A 52 -14.14 9.52 0.80
CA ASP A 52 -13.44 9.75 2.06
C ASP A 52 -13.18 8.43 2.80
N VAL A 53 -11.95 7.96 2.73
CA VAL A 53 -11.54 6.71 3.36
C VAL A 53 -11.45 7.00 4.85
N ALA A 54 -12.38 6.40 5.59
CA ALA A 54 -12.33 6.44 7.04
C ALA A 54 -11.02 5.83 7.56
N GLU A 55 -10.44 6.45 8.58
CA GLU A 55 -9.20 6.00 9.21
C GLU A 55 -9.22 4.52 9.61
N SER A 56 -10.35 4.07 10.17
CA SER A 56 -10.56 2.69 10.62
C SER A 56 -10.48 1.68 9.47
N ASN A 57 -10.92 2.06 8.26
CA ASN A 57 -10.85 1.21 7.08
C ASN A 57 -9.40 1.07 6.60
N LEU A 58 -8.67 2.18 6.51
CA LEU A 58 -7.25 2.13 6.14
C LEU A 58 -6.43 1.33 7.16
N ARG A 59 -6.69 1.49 8.47
CA ARG A 59 -6.03 0.70 9.52
C ARG A 59 -6.27 -0.80 9.34
N LYS A 60 -7.51 -1.21 9.06
CA LYS A 60 -7.85 -2.61 8.78
C LYS A 60 -7.13 -3.12 7.54
N SER A 61 -7.18 -2.36 6.44
CA SER A 61 -6.50 -2.71 5.18
C SER A 61 -4.99 -2.90 5.36
N LEU A 62 -4.30 -1.98 6.06
CA LEU A 62 -2.87 -2.07 6.33
C LEU A 62 -2.53 -3.22 7.28
N LYS A 63 -3.39 -3.51 8.27
CA LYS A 63 -3.23 -4.68 9.14
C LYS A 63 -3.31 -5.97 8.32
N THR A 64 -4.27 -6.09 7.40
CA THR A 64 -4.37 -7.26 6.51
C THR A 64 -3.15 -7.39 5.61
N LEU A 65 -2.69 -6.29 5.00
CA LEU A 65 -1.46 -6.29 4.19
C LEU A 65 -0.23 -6.73 4.99
N GLN A 66 -0.12 -6.27 6.24
CA GLN A 66 0.96 -6.67 7.14
C GLN A 66 0.88 -8.17 7.46
N GLN A 67 -0.31 -8.67 7.82
CA GLN A 67 -0.54 -10.08 8.17
C GLN A 67 -0.22 -11.02 7.01
N ASN A 68 -0.46 -10.59 5.77
CA ASN A 68 -0.15 -11.35 4.55
C ASN A 68 1.26 -11.07 4.01
N GLY A 69 2.10 -10.33 4.75
CA GLY A 69 3.51 -10.16 4.42
C GLY A 69 3.82 -9.18 3.29
N TYR A 70 2.90 -8.27 2.94
CA TYR A 70 3.10 -7.26 1.90
C TYR A 70 3.72 -5.95 2.39
N VAL A 71 3.61 -5.67 3.69
CA VAL A 71 4.20 -4.46 4.30
C VAL A 71 4.83 -4.77 5.65
N TRP A 72 5.93 -4.09 5.95
CA TRP A 72 6.44 -3.95 7.30
C TRP A 72 5.70 -2.82 8.03
N LYS A 73 5.50 -2.98 9.34
CA LYS A 73 4.91 -1.96 10.21
C LYS A 73 5.92 -1.57 11.26
N TYR A 74 6.20 -0.29 11.33
CA TYR A 74 7.06 0.32 12.33
C TYR A 74 6.22 1.17 13.28
N ARG A 75 6.59 1.16 14.55
CA ARG A 75 6.02 2.05 15.55
C ARG A 75 7.16 2.77 16.26
N ASN A 76 7.21 4.09 16.11
CA ASN A 76 8.13 4.91 16.86
C ASN A 76 7.67 4.91 18.33
N LYS A 77 8.61 4.66 19.25
CA LYS A 77 8.34 4.54 20.68
C LYS A 77 8.16 5.89 21.38
N HIS A 78 8.65 6.98 20.78
CA HIS A 78 8.65 8.31 21.38
C HIS A 78 7.38 9.10 21.07
N ASP A 79 6.98 9.16 19.81
CA ASP A 79 5.80 9.93 19.35
C ASP A 79 4.59 9.02 19.01
N LEU A 80 4.75 7.69 19.17
CA LEU A 80 3.76 6.67 18.83
C LEU A 80 3.35 6.63 17.35
N THR A 81 4.08 7.31 16.47
CA THR A 81 3.83 7.32 15.03
C THR A 81 3.94 5.90 14.47
N VAL A 82 2.96 5.52 13.66
CA VAL A 82 2.94 4.25 12.94
C VAL A 82 3.28 4.51 11.49
N SER A 83 4.27 3.77 10.98
CA SER A 83 4.75 3.89 9.60
C SER A 83 4.83 2.52 8.94
N PHE A 84 4.85 2.52 7.60
CA PHE A 84 4.82 1.32 6.78
C PHE A 84 5.86 1.39 5.68
N GLU A 85 6.35 0.23 5.26
CA GLU A 85 7.30 0.03 4.17
C GLU A 85 6.87 -1.21 3.39
N LEU A 86 7.15 -1.27 2.09
CA LEU A 86 6.89 -2.48 1.31
C LEU A 86 7.88 -3.60 1.67
N THR A 87 7.39 -4.83 1.66
CA THR A 87 8.25 -6.01 1.54
C THR A 87 8.51 -6.31 0.06
N SER A 88 9.41 -7.24 -0.26
CA SER A 88 9.62 -7.66 -1.66
C SER A 88 8.34 -8.21 -2.32
N PRO A 89 7.52 -9.07 -1.67
CA PRO A 89 6.20 -9.42 -2.19
C PRO A 89 5.27 -8.21 -2.38
N GLY A 90 5.31 -7.25 -1.45
CA GLY A 90 4.55 -5.99 -1.54
C GLY A 90 4.90 -5.18 -2.78
N GLU A 91 6.19 -5.07 -3.12
CA GLU A 91 6.67 -4.36 -4.30
C GLU A 91 6.19 -5.01 -5.61
N ILE A 92 6.23 -6.34 -5.68
CA ILE A 92 5.75 -7.10 -6.85
C ILE A 92 4.25 -6.82 -7.05
N GLN A 93 3.45 -6.89 -5.98
CA GLN A 93 2.01 -6.61 -6.06
C GLN A 93 1.73 -5.14 -6.37
N ALA A 94 2.41 -4.20 -5.72
CA ALA A 94 2.29 -2.77 -5.99
C ALA A 94 2.56 -2.44 -7.46
N SER A 95 3.63 -3.02 -8.03
CA SER A 95 4.00 -2.85 -9.43
C SER A 95 2.90 -3.35 -10.36
N SER A 96 2.27 -4.49 -10.04
CA SER A 96 1.15 -5.04 -10.83
C SER A 96 -0.11 -4.15 -10.82
N PHE A 97 -0.31 -3.34 -9.77
CA PHE A 97 -1.45 -2.43 -9.66
C PHE A 97 -1.17 -1.03 -10.20
N ARG A 98 0.11 -0.64 -10.32
CA ARG A 98 0.56 0.73 -10.57
C ARG A 98 -0.21 1.40 -11.70
N VAL A 99 -0.16 0.85 -12.91
CA VAL A 99 -0.78 1.46 -14.11
C VAL A 99 -2.25 1.79 -13.87
N ARG A 100 -3.05 0.79 -13.49
CA ARG A 100 -4.49 0.98 -13.26
C ARG A 100 -4.82 1.91 -12.09
N ARG A 101 -3.94 2.03 -11.10
CA ARG A 101 -4.14 2.99 -10.00
C ARG A 101 -3.79 4.41 -10.42
N LEU A 102 -2.69 4.60 -11.15
CA LEU A 102 -2.30 5.90 -11.67
C LEU A 102 -3.35 6.47 -12.64
N GLU A 103 -3.86 5.65 -13.57
CA GLU A 103 -4.98 6.03 -14.45
C GLU A 103 -6.19 6.49 -13.64
N ALA A 104 -6.58 5.71 -12.62
CA ALA A 104 -7.70 6.02 -11.75
C ALA A 104 -7.46 7.21 -10.81
N TRP A 105 -6.21 7.66 -10.66
CA TRP A 105 -5.85 8.86 -9.90
C TRP A 105 -5.74 10.10 -10.80
N GLY A 106 -6.01 9.97 -12.11
CA GLY A 106 -5.80 11.04 -13.09
C GLY A 106 -4.32 11.38 -13.28
N GLN A 107 -3.42 10.45 -12.94
CA GLN A 107 -1.96 10.57 -13.09
C GLN A 107 -1.44 9.56 -14.12
N ALA A 108 -2.18 9.32 -15.20
CA ALA A 108 -1.62 8.60 -16.34
C ALA A 108 -0.43 9.42 -16.86
N ASP A 109 0.75 8.81 -16.92
CA ASP A 109 1.99 9.39 -17.47
C ASP A 109 1.69 10.21 -18.74
N GLU A 110 2.18 11.45 -18.74
CA GLU A 110 2.41 12.26 -19.95
C GLU A 110 3.75 11.86 -20.57
#